data_AF-A0A7S0R2R9-F1
#
_entry.id   AF-A0A7S0R2R9-F1
#
_cell.length_a   1.000
_cell.length_b   1.000
_cell.length_c   1.000
_cell.angle_alpha   90.00
_cell.angle_beta   90.00
_cell.angle_gamma   90.00
#
_symmetry.space_group_name_H-M   'P 1'
#
loop_
_entity.id
_entity.type
_entity.pdbx_description
1 polymer ?
#
loop_
_entity_poly.entity_id
_entity_poly.type
_entity_poly.pdbx_seq_one_letter_code
_entity_poly.pdbx_strand_id
1 'polypeptide(L)'
;MGRMHSKGKGMSSSALPYKRSAPSWLKITPTEVEEQCCKLAKKGLTPSQIGVILRDYHGITQVSSVTGSKVLRILKGKGLAPTIPEDLYHLIKKAVSVRKHLDRNRKDRDSKFRLILVESRIHRLARYYKTVRKLPPNWKYESATASTLIA
;
A
#
# COMPACT_ATOMS: atom_id res chain seq x y z
N MET A 1 14.93 5.09 1.74
CA MET A 1 14.81 5.58 0.34
C MET A 1 15.92 4.96 -0.52
N GLY A 2 15.83 3.65 -0.77
CA GLY A 2 16.93 2.87 -1.35
C GLY A 2 16.42 1.77 -2.27
N ARG A 3 17.28 1.29 -3.17
CA ARG A 3 16.88 1.26 -4.57
C ARG A 3 16.77 -0.14 -5.17
N MET A 4 15.59 -0.76 -5.03
CA MET A 4 15.29 -2.13 -5.51
C MET A 4 15.72 -2.40 -6.96
N HIS A 5 15.59 -1.43 -7.86
CA HIS A 5 16.09 -1.50 -9.23
C HIS A 5 16.73 -0.15 -9.60
N SER A 6 17.64 0.37 -8.77
CA SER A 6 18.37 1.62 -9.07
C SER A 6 19.68 1.72 -8.27
N LYS A 7 20.60 2.59 -8.70
CA LYS A 7 21.98 2.70 -8.17
C LYS A 7 22.15 3.55 -6.90
N GLY A 8 21.12 4.31 -6.52
CA GLY A 8 21.24 5.25 -5.40
C GLY A 8 21.23 4.59 -4.02
N LYS A 9 21.85 5.27 -3.05
CA LYS A 9 22.11 4.78 -1.69
C LYS A 9 21.40 5.61 -0.61
N GLY A 10 20.19 6.12 -0.90
CA GLY A 10 19.50 7.06 -0.04
C GLY A 10 19.04 6.47 1.30
N MET A 11 19.37 7.15 2.40
CA MET A 11 18.94 6.81 3.75
C MET A 11 17.93 7.85 4.23
N SER A 12 16.65 7.54 4.04
CA SER A 12 15.54 8.36 4.52
C SER A 12 14.36 7.44 4.78
N SER A 13 13.87 7.49 6.01
CA SER A 13 12.76 6.72 6.57
C SER A 13 12.30 7.40 7.85
N SER A 14 11.05 7.18 8.24
CA SER A 14 10.54 7.67 9.53
C SER A 14 11.29 7.00 10.69
N ALA A 15 11.70 7.80 11.68
CA ALA A 15 12.23 7.31 12.95
C ALA A 15 11.09 7.31 13.98
N LEU A 16 10.66 6.11 14.40
CA LEU A 16 9.61 5.98 15.40
C LEU A 16 10.14 6.37 16.79
N PRO A 17 9.33 7.01 17.64
CA PRO A 17 9.72 7.29 19.00
C PRO A 17 9.95 5.99 19.78
N TYR A 18 10.84 6.06 20.79
CA TYR A 18 11.13 4.92 21.66
C TYR A 18 9.88 4.46 22.42
N LYS A 19 9.15 5.42 23.02
CA LYS A 19 7.93 5.16 23.78
C LYS A 19 6.82 4.65 22.85
N ARG A 20 6.27 3.47 23.17
CA ARG A 20 5.20 2.83 22.39
C ARG A 20 3.79 3.08 22.93
N SER A 21 3.66 3.60 24.14
CA SER A 21 2.36 3.96 24.72
C SER A 21 1.80 5.22 24.06
N ALA A 22 0.47 5.35 24.07
CA ALA A 22 -0.17 6.59 23.69
C ALA A 22 0.31 7.77 24.58
N PRO A 23 0.42 9.00 24.02
CA PRO A 23 0.66 10.21 24.81
C PRO A 23 -0.52 10.54 25.75
N SER A 24 -0.26 11.14 26.91
CA SER A 24 -1.27 11.45 27.93
C SER A 24 -2.29 12.53 27.52
N TRP A 25 -1.91 13.39 26.57
CA TRP A 25 -2.76 14.44 26.01
C TRP A 25 -3.75 13.90 24.96
N LEU A 26 -3.53 12.69 24.43
CA LEU A 26 -4.44 12.08 23.47
C LEU A 26 -5.61 11.46 24.24
N LYS A 27 -6.76 12.14 24.25
CA LYS A 27 -7.98 11.71 24.94
C LYS A 27 -8.92 10.82 24.10
N ILE A 28 -8.44 10.35 22.95
CA ILE A 28 -9.23 9.55 22.01
C ILE A 28 -9.24 8.09 22.47
N THR A 29 -10.42 7.47 22.48
CA THR A 29 -10.57 6.07 22.84
C THR A 29 -10.16 5.13 21.69
N PRO A 30 -9.69 3.90 21.98
CA PRO A 30 -9.38 2.92 20.92
C PRO A 30 -10.55 2.67 19.96
N THR A 31 -11.77 2.64 20.48
CA THR A 31 -13.01 2.43 19.71
C THR A 31 -13.26 3.57 18.72
N GLU A 32 -13.06 4.82 19.13
CA GLU A 32 -13.18 5.97 18.23
C GLU A 32 -12.16 5.89 17.08
N VAL A 33 -10.92 5.47 17.36
CA VAL A 33 -9.89 5.31 16.31
C VAL A 33 -10.30 4.24 15.30
N GLU A 34 -10.86 3.12 15.75
CA GLU A 34 -11.36 2.06 14.87
C GLU A 34 -12.52 2.55 13.99
N GLU A 35 -13.45 3.31 14.55
CA GLU A 35 -14.56 3.90 13.81
C GLU A 35 -14.09 4.89 12.75
N GLN A 36 -13.14 5.77 13.09
CA GLN A 36 -12.55 6.69 12.11
C GLN A 36 -11.82 5.94 10.99
N CYS A 37 -11.08 4.86 11.31
CA CYS A 37 -10.45 4.01 10.32
C CYS A 37 -11.50 3.41 9.36
N CYS A 38 -12.60 2.89 9.90
CA CYS A 38 -13.68 2.31 9.09
C CYS A 38 -14.37 3.36 8.22
N LYS A 39 -14.63 4.55 8.76
CA LYS A 39 -15.23 5.68 8.03
C LYS A 39 -14.37 6.10 6.84
N LEU A 40 -13.05 6.22 7.04
CA LEU A 40 -12.11 6.57 5.98
C LEU A 40 -11.97 5.44 4.94
N ALA A 41 -11.97 4.19 5.38
CA ALA A 41 -11.93 3.04 4.47
C ALA A 41 -13.19 2.94 3.60
N LYS A 42 -14.38 3.21 4.15
CA LYS A 42 -15.64 3.28 3.39
C LYS A 42 -15.64 4.39 2.33
N LYS A 43 -14.84 5.45 2.50
CA LYS A 43 -14.60 6.48 1.48
C LYS A 43 -13.64 6.02 0.36
N GLY A 44 -13.12 4.79 0.43
CA GLY A 44 -12.18 4.24 -0.55
C GLY A 44 -10.72 4.60 -0.32
N LEU A 45 -10.36 5.11 0.86
CA LEU A 45 -8.99 5.48 1.18
C LEU A 45 -8.13 4.26 1.53
N THR A 46 -6.87 4.28 1.12
CA THR A 46 -5.95 3.16 1.39
C THR A 46 -5.44 3.18 2.83
N PRO A 47 -5.04 2.03 3.40
CA PRO A 47 -4.47 1.98 4.76
C PRO A 47 -3.33 2.96 4.99
N SER A 48 -2.48 3.18 3.98
CA SER A 48 -1.38 4.15 4.04
C SER A 48 -1.89 5.59 4.15
N GLN A 49 -2.91 5.96 3.36
CA GLN A 49 -3.54 7.29 3.42
C GLN A 49 -4.29 7.51 4.74
N ILE A 50 -4.99 6.48 5.23
CA ILE A 50 -5.69 6.52 6.53
C ILE A 50 -4.71 6.87 7.64
N GLY A 51 -3.55 6.22 7.68
CA GLY A 51 -2.51 6.52 8.67
C GLY A 51 -2.00 7.97 8.61
N VAL A 52 -1.86 8.53 7.40
CA VAL A 52 -1.46 9.93 7.20
C VAL A 52 -2.53 10.89 7.72
N ILE A 53 -3.81 10.65 7.40
CA ILE A 53 -4.92 11.51 7.84
C ILE A 53 -5.09 11.48 9.35
N LEU A 54 -4.97 10.30 9.98
CA LEU A 54 -5.05 10.18 11.42
C LEU A 54 -3.90 10.90 12.12
N ARG A 55 -2.70 10.88 11.53
CA ARG A 55 -1.54 11.61 12.05
C ARG A 55 -1.70 13.13 11.91
N ASP A 56 -2.05 13.59 10.72
CA ASP A 56 -1.97 15.02 10.37
C ASP A 56 -3.19 15.81 10.89
N TYR A 57 -4.40 15.23 10.85
CA TYR A 57 -5.63 15.92 11.29
C TYR A 57 -6.05 15.59 12.72
N HIS A 58 -5.81 14.37 13.20
CA HIS A 58 -6.31 13.91 14.50
C HIS A 58 -5.22 13.80 15.58
N GLY A 59 -3.94 14.06 15.23
CA GLY A 59 -2.81 13.95 16.15
C GLY A 59 -2.47 12.51 16.58
N ILE A 60 -3.03 11.50 15.91
CA ILE A 60 -2.78 10.09 16.23
C ILE A 60 -1.50 9.66 15.51
N THR A 61 -0.37 9.69 16.23
CA THR A 61 0.95 9.40 15.65
C THR A 61 1.10 7.95 15.18
N GLN A 62 0.62 6.98 15.97
CA GLN A 62 0.65 5.55 15.67
C GLN A 62 -0.64 4.89 16.12
N VAL A 63 -1.42 4.37 15.17
CA VAL A 63 -2.68 3.65 15.46
C VAL A 63 -2.46 2.45 16.36
N SER A 64 -1.33 1.74 16.21
CA SER A 64 -0.98 0.60 17.05
C SER A 64 -0.70 0.96 18.51
N SER A 65 -0.28 2.18 18.79
CA SER A 65 -0.01 2.65 20.16
C SER A 65 -1.29 2.93 20.94
N VAL A 66 -2.39 3.21 20.24
CA VAL A 66 -3.70 3.49 20.84
C VAL A 66 -4.55 2.21 20.88
N THR A 67 -4.65 1.51 19.76
CA THR A 67 -5.58 0.36 19.60
C THR A 67 -4.93 -1.00 19.86
N GLY A 68 -3.60 -1.08 19.96
CA GLY A 68 -2.86 -2.35 20.00
C GLY A 68 -2.82 -3.09 18.65
N SER A 69 -3.54 -2.63 17.63
CA SER A 69 -3.63 -3.25 16.30
C SER A 69 -3.17 -2.30 15.18
N LYS A 70 -2.69 -2.87 14.08
CA LYS A 70 -2.36 -2.08 12.87
C LYS A 70 -3.62 -1.82 12.05
N VAL A 71 -3.64 -0.72 11.30
CA VAL A 71 -4.76 -0.31 10.42
C VAL A 71 -5.30 -1.47 9.57
N LEU A 72 -4.42 -2.19 8.87
CA LEU A 72 -4.83 -3.31 8.01
C LEU A 72 -5.48 -4.46 8.80
N ARG A 73 -5.12 -4.66 10.08
CA ARG A 73 -5.73 -5.68 10.94
C ARG A 73 -7.14 -5.27 11.37
N ILE A 74 -7.31 -4.00 11.73
CA ILE A 74 -8.62 -3.42 12.06
C ILE A 74 -9.57 -3.56 10.87
N LEU A 75 -9.12 -3.19 9.66
CA LEU A 75 -9.94 -3.32 8.45
C LEU A 75 -10.30 -4.76 8.12
N LYS A 76 -9.39 -5.72 8.33
CA LYS A 76 -9.69 -7.16 8.16
C LYS A 76 -10.73 -7.65 9.15
N GLY A 77 -10.63 -7.26 10.42
CA GLY A 77 -11.60 -7.65 11.46
C GLY A 77 -13.01 -7.15 11.16
N LYS A 78 -13.14 -6.03 10.44
CA LYS A 78 -14.42 -5.43 10.04
C LYS A 78 -14.86 -5.79 8.61
N GLY A 79 -14.12 -6.66 7.90
CA GLY A 79 -14.45 -7.06 6.53
C GLY A 79 -14.26 -5.96 5.46
N LEU A 80 -13.56 -4.87 5.79
CA LEU A 80 -13.32 -3.70 4.92
C LEU A 80 -11.93 -3.71 4.29
N ALA A 81 -11.21 -4.83 4.36
CA ALA A 81 -9.87 -4.93 3.80
C ALA A 81 -9.91 -5.06 2.27
N PRO A 82 -8.97 -4.43 1.54
CA PRO A 82 -8.89 -4.61 0.10
C PRO A 82 -8.53 -6.05 -0.26
N THR A 83 -9.09 -6.54 -1.36
CA THR A 83 -8.86 -7.89 -1.88
C THR A 83 -7.42 -8.08 -2.34
N ILE A 84 -6.87 -7.08 -3.03
CA ILE A 84 -5.48 -7.04 -3.47
C ILE A 84 -4.66 -6.18 -2.48
N PRO A 85 -3.47 -6.64 -2.05
CA PRO A 85 -2.57 -5.83 -1.25
C PRO A 85 -2.24 -4.48 -1.91
N GLU A 86 -2.21 -3.41 -1.11
CA GLU A 86 -2.04 -2.03 -1.57
C GLU A 86 -0.76 -1.81 -2.39
N ASP A 87 0.35 -2.43 -1.99
CA ASP A 87 1.65 -2.36 -2.66
C ASP A 87 1.61 -2.99 -4.06
N LEU A 88 0.97 -4.15 -4.18
CA LEU A 88 0.77 -4.84 -5.44
C LEU A 88 -0.16 -4.03 -6.37
N TYR A 89 -1.27 -3.53 -5.83
CA TYR A 89 -2.23 -2.70 -6.56
C TYR A 89 -1.55 -1.48 -7.19
N HIS A 90 -0.75 -0.72 -6.43
CA HIS A 90 -0.08 0.48 -6.95
C HIS A 90 1.01 0.16 -7.99
N LEU A 91 1.67 -0.99 -7.92
CA LEU A 91 2.60 -1.41 -8.96
C LEU A 91 1.89 -1.78 -10.25
N ILE A 92 0.78 -2.52 -10.17
CA ILE A 92 -0.05 -2.85 -11.34
C ILE A 92 -0.58 -1.55 -11.96
N LYS A 93 -1.09 -0.62 -11.15
CA LYS A 93 -1.56 0.71 -11.62
C LYS A 93 -0.49 1.46 -12.39
N LYS A 94 0.75 1.43 -11.89
CA LYS A 94 1.91 2.02 -12.58
C LYS A 94 2.22 1.30 -13.88
N ALA A 95 2.23 -0.03 -13.90
CA ALA A 95 2.50 -0.82 -15.10
C ALA A 95 1.48 -0.54 -16.21
N VAL A 96 0.18 -0.48 -15.88
CA VAL A 96 -0.89 -0.16 -16.83
C VAL A 96 -0.70 1.25 -17.41
N SER A 97 -0.36 2.23 -16.58
CA SER A 97 -0.10 3.60 -17.05
C SER A 97 1.10 3.66 -18.00
N VAL A 98 2.20 2.96 -17.70
CA VAL A 98 3.41 2.94 -18.56
C VAL A 98 3.13 2.21 -19.86
N ARG A 99 2.36 1.12 -19.83
CA ARG A 99 1.98 0.38 -21.04
C ARG A 99 1.11 1.22 -21.97
N LYS A 100 0.09 1.91 -21.43
CA LYS A 100 -0.74 2.87 -22.17
C LYS A 100 0.09 3.99 -22.83
N HIS A 101 1.15 4.44 -22.15
CA HIS A 101 2.10 5.42 -22.71
C HIS A 101 2.91 4.83 -23.87
N LEU A 102 3.43 3.61 -23.72
CA LEU A 102 4.23 2.94 -24.74
C LEU A 102 3.45 2.54 -26.00
N ASP A 103 2.14 2.28 -25.88
CA ASP A 103 1.28 2.00 -27.02
C ASP A 103 1.27 3.16 -28.03
N ARG A 104 1.31 4.40 -27.53
CA ARG A 104 1.43 5.63 -28.34
C ARG A 104 2.88 5.94 -28.69
N ASN A 105 3.80 5.70 -27.74
CA ASN A 105 5.22 6.08 -27.84
C ASN A 105 6.14 4.86 -28.00
N ARG A 106 5.98 4.11 -29.09
CA ARG A 106 6.69 2.83 -29.30
C ARG A 106 8.22 2.94 -29.33
N LYS A 107 8.77 4.12 -29.63
CA LYS A 107 10.22 4.38 -29.70
C LYS A 107 10.86 4.67 -28.34
N ASP A 108 10.07 4.83 -27.28
CA ASP A 108 10.57 5.14 -25.93
C ASP A 108 11.20 3.90 -25.27
N ARG A 109 12.51 3.76 -25.44
CA ARG A 109 13.31 2.64 -24.90
C ARG A 109 13.47 2.71 -23.37
N ASP A 110 13.47 3.90 -22.78
CA ASP A 110 13.65 4.08 -21.34
C ASP A 110 12.38 3.67 -20.58
N SER A 111 11.20 4.09 -21.04
CA SER A 111 9.93 3.62 -20.49
C SER A 111 9.76 2.11 -20.64
N LYS A 112 10.22 1.52 -21.75
CA LYS A 112 10.24 0.06 -21.95
C LYS A 112 11.12 -0.64 -20.91
N PHE A 113 12.33 -0.13 -20.67
CA PHE A 113 13.22 -0.64 -19.61
C PHE A 113 12.58 -0.51 -18.23
N ARG A 114 11.97 0.64 -17.91
CA ARG A 114 11.29 0.88 -16.63
C ARG A 114 10.06 -0.01 -16.44
N LEU A 115 9.32 -0.32 -17.51
CA LEU A 115 8.20 -1.27 -17.46
C LEU A 115 8.68 -2.66 -17.02
N ILE A 116 9.77 -3.17 -17.61
CA ILE A 116 10.37 -4.46 -17.23
C ILE A 116 10.70 -4.46 -15.73
N LEU A 117 11.25 -3.36 -15.21
CA LEU A 117 11.56 -3.23 -13.78
C LEU A 117 10.32 -3.16 -12.88
N VAL A 118 9.19 -2.64 -13.37
CA VAL A 118 7.92 -2.63 -12.64
C VAL A 118 7.30 -4.02 -12.63
N GLU A 119 7.19 -4.67 -13.79
CA GLU A 119 6.62 -6.02 -13.92
C GLU A 119 7.43 -7.05 -13.13
N SER A 120 8.76 -6.94 -13.14
CA SER A 120 9.63 -7.77 -12.30
C SER A 120 9.32 -7.63 -10.80
N ARG A 121 8.95 -6.42 -10.33
CA ARG A 121 8.54 -6.21 -8.93
C ARG A 121 7.17 -6.80 -8.63
N ILE A 122 6.22 -6.69 -9.57
CA ILE A 122 4.89 -7.30 -9.47
C ILE A 122 5.03 -8.82 -9.30
N HIS A 123 5.83 -9.48 -10.14
CA HIS A 123 6.04 -10.92 -10.04
C HIS A 123 6.69 -11.35 -8.71
N ARG A 124 7.67 -10.59 -8.22
CA ARG A 124 8.29 -10.84 -6.91
C ARG A 124 7.30 -10.72 -5.77
N LEU A 125 6.48 -9.66 -5.73
CA LEU A 125 5.47 -9.49 -4.69
C LEU A 125 4.34 -10.50 -4.79
N ALA A 126 3.87 -10.81 -6.00
CA ALA A 126 2.86 -11.83 -6.22
C ALA A 126 3.32 -13.20 -5.71
N ARG A 127 4.59 -13.58 -5.95
CA ARG A 127 5.17 -14.80 -5.39
C ARG A 127 5.12 -14.81 -3.86
N TYR A 128 5.58 -13.73 -3.23
CA TYR A 128 5.53 -13.59 -1.77
C TYR A 128 4.10 -13.73 -1.23
N TYR A 129 3.14 -13.05 -1.84
CA TYR A 129 1.76 -13.07 -1.36
C TYR A 129 1.05 -14.40 -1.59
N LYS A 130 1.47 -15.18 -2.60
CA LYS A 130 1.04 -16.59 -2.76
C LYS A 130 1.60 -17.47 -1.65
N THR A 131 2.87 -17.34 -1.30
CA THR A 131 3.49 -18.08 -0.19
C THR A 131 2.80 -17.79 1.15
N VAL A 132 2.45 -16.53 1.41
CA VAL A 132 1.75 -16.10 2.64
C VAL A 132 0.22 -16.30 2.57
N ARG A 133 -0.28 -16.95 1.49
CA ARG A 133 -1.72 -17.26 1.29
C ARG A 133 -2.63 -16.03 1.32
N LYS A 134 -2.11 -14.85 0.99
CA LYS A 134 -2.90 -13.62 0.82
C LYS A 134 -3.46 -13.49 -0.59
N LEU A 135 -2.89 -14.21 -1.55
CA LEU A 135 -3.40 -14.35 -2.90
C LEU A 135 -3.71 -15.82 -3.20
N PRO A 136 -4.71 -16.09 -4.06
CA PRO A 136 -4.96 -17.42 -4.58
C PRO A 136 -3.70 -18.03 -5.25
N PRO A 137 -3.46 -19.36 -5.14
CA PRO A 137 -2.31 -20.00 -5.77
C PRO A 137 -2.25 -19.84 -7.29
N ASN A 138 -3.42 -19.83 -7.92
CA ASN A 138 -3.63 -19.60 -9.36
C ASN A 138 -3.57 -18.12 -9.77
N TRP A 139 -3.35 -17.19 -8.82
CA TRP A 139 -3.25 -15.78 -9.14
C TRP A 139 -2.04 -15.50 -10.04
N LYS A 140 -2.30 -14.79 -11.13
CA LYS A 140 -1.33 -14.43 -12.16
C LYS A 140 -1.55 -12.99 -12.60
N TYR A 141 -0.45 -12.27 -12.77
CA TYR A 141 -0.48 -10.96 -13.40
C TYR A 141 -0.49 -11.14 -14.92
N GLU A 142 -1.54 -10.64 -15.56
CA GLU A 142 -1.65 -10.63 -17.01
C GLU A 142 -1.88 -9.20 -17.47
N SER A 143 -1.01 -8.72 -18.35
CA SER A 143 -1.01 -7.33 -18.77
C SER A 143 -2.30 -6.88 -19.48
N ALA A 144 -3.00 -7.80 -20.14
CA ALA A 144 -4.25 -7.53 -20.84
C ALA A 144 -5.43 -7.32 -19.89
N THR A 145 -5.46 -8.05 -18.78
CA THR A 145 -6.53 -7.98 -17.76
C THR A 145 -6.16 -7.06 -16.60
N ALA A 146 -4.93 -6.59 -16.52
CA ALA A 146 -4.46 -5.72 -15.44
C ALA A 146 -5.31 -4.46 -15.26
N SER A 147 -5.86 -3.89 -16.35
CA SER A 147 -6.72 -2.71 -16.30
C SER A 147 -8.03 -2.93 -15.52
N THR A 148 -8.61 -4.13 -15.58
CA THR A 148 -9.87 -4.44 -14.89
C THR A 148 -9.67 -4.66 -13.39
N LEU A 149 -8.43 -4.93 -12.96
CA LEU A 149 -8.08 -5.09 -11.54
C LEU A 149 -7.89 -3.76 -10.80
N ILE A 150 -7.87 -2.64 -11.53
CA ILE A 150 -7.58 -1.30 -11.00
C ILE A 150 -8.75 -0.33 -11.17
N ALA A 151 -9.74 -0.71 -11.99
CA ALA A 151 -10.94 0.08 -12.24
C ALA A 151 -11.82 0.18 -10.98
#